data_AF-M6HJZ1-F1
#
_entry.id   AF-M6HJZ1-F1
#
_cell.length_a   1.000
_cell.length_b   1.000
_cell.length_c   1.000
_cell.angle_alpha   90.00
_cell.angle_beta   90.00
_cell.angle_gamma   90.00
#
_symmetry.space_group_name_H-M   'P 1'
#
loop_
_entity.id
_entity.type
_entity.pdbx_description
1 polymer ?
#
loop_
_entity_poly.entity_id
_entity_poly.type
_entity_poly.pdbx_seq_one_letter_code
_entity_poly.pdbx_strand_id
1 'polypeptide(L)'
;MRLLSIFICFIILNVYSLYSQELEKSGFIVHQKFDSILQLEDFDSLDRALKESESYYQKLPSNWKTQVRKTSYHKNQMLNSLKILKKILREKNPESRKIQFQNSFLLLETKDEALGRITAYYEVIIEGRFYPEGDFIYPVLETPSDLIVKKTEIKNPLAKL
;
A
#
# COMPACT_ATOMS: atom_id res chain seq x y z
N MET A 1 24.19 35.07 20.67
CA MET A 1 22.76 34.91 20.32
C MET A 1 22.50 34.14 19.02
N ARG A 2 23.43 34.02 18.06
CA ARG A 2 23.18 33.29 16.79
C ARG A 2 23.23 31.75 16.88
N LEU A 3 24.01 31.19 17.80
CA LEU A 3 24.13 29.74 18.00
C LEU A 3 22.89 29.10 18.63
N LEU A 4 22.15 29.84 19.47
CA LEU A 4 20.94 29.34 20.13
C LEU A 4 19.80 29.12 19.12
N SER A 5 19.65 30.01 18.12
CA SER A 5 18.64 29.87 17.06
C SER A 5 18.88 28.64 16.16
N ILE A 6 20.14 28.28 15.89
CA ILE A 6 20.48 27.11 15.07
C ILE A 6 20.09 25.81 15.80
N PHE A 7 20.31 25.77 17.12
CA PHE A 7 19.96 24.61 17.96
C PHE A 7 18.44 24.42 18.06
N ILE A 8 17.68 25.52 18.14
CA ILE A 8 16.21 25.49 18.16
C ILE A 8 15.65 24.97 16.82
N CYS A 9 16.22 25.37 15.68
CA CYS A 9 15.83 24.83 14.37
C CYS A 9 16.07 23.32 14.24
N PHE A 10 17.18 22.81 14.79
CA PHE A 10 17.49 21.37 14.76
C PHE A 10 16.54 20.53 15.63
N ILE A 11 16.04 21.09 16.73
CA ILE A 11 15.05 20.43 17.59
C ILE A 11 13.67 20.42 16.91
N ILE A 12 13.26 21.51 16.25
CA ILE A 12 11.96 21.58 15.55
C ILE A 12 11.92 20.65 14.32
N LEU A 13 13.04 20.44 13.63
CA LEU A 13 13.12 19.56 12.46
C LEU A 13 13.15 18.05 12.80
N ASN A 14 13.51 17.67 14.04
CA ASN A 14 13.65 16.25 14.44
C ASN A 14 12.39 15.63 15.06
N VAL A 15 11.29 16.37 15.23
CA VAL A 15 10.07 15.82 15.91
C VAL A 15 9.13 15.08 14.96
N TYR A 16 9.45 14.97 13.66
CA TYR A 16 8.67 14.10 12.78
C TYR A 16 9.11 12.64 12.96
N SER A 17 8.79 12.05 14.11
CA SER A 17 8.75 10.60 14.21
C SER A 17 7.65 10.11 13.27
N LEU A 18 8.05 9.50 12.15
CA LEU A 18 7.15 8.77 11.25
C LEU A 18 6.69 7.50 11.97
N TYR A 19 5.76 7.66 12.91
CA TYR A 19 5.11 6.55 13.58
C TYR A 19 3.90 6.14 12.74
N SER A 20 4.10 5.21 11.80
CA SER A 20 2.97 4.52 11.17
C SER A 20 2.49 3.41 12.11
N GLN A 21 1.25 3.49 12.57
CA GLN A 21 0.60 2.34 13.17
C GLN A 21 0.28 1.31 12.08
N GLU A 22 0.44 0.03 12.37
CA GLU A 22 -0.02 -1.04 11.49
C GLU A 22 -1.51 -0.82 11.15
N LEU A 23 -1.89 -0.93 9.88
CA LEU A 23 -3.26 -0.66 9.41
C LEU A 23 -4.33 -1.46 10.16
N GLU A 24 -4.00 -2.60 10.75
CA GLU A 24 -4.96 -3.38 11.54
C GLU A 24 -5.20 -2.81 12.95
N LYS A 25 -4.24 -2.07 13.52
CA LYS A 25 -4.36 -1.44 14.84
C LYS A 25 -5.10 -0.10 14.79
N SER A 26 -5.11 0.58 13.63
CA SER A 26 -5.70 1.92 13.47
C SER A 26 -7.22 1.94 13.38
N GLY A 27 -7.90 0.79 13.46
CA GLY A 27 -9.35 0.69 13.56
C GLY A 27 -10.06 1.07 12.26
N PHE A 28 -10.45 0.09 11.46
CA PHE A 28 -11.36 0.33 10.35
C PHE A 28 -12.82 0.35 10.82
N ILE A 29 -13.57 1.35 10.39
CA ILE A 29 -15.03 1.43 10.56
C ILE A 29 -15.69 1.07 9.22
N VAL A 30 -16.78 0.32 9.26
CA VAL A 30 -17.55 0.00 8.05
C VAL A 30 -18.27 1.26 7.61
N HIS A 31 -17.98 1.72 6.40
CA HIS A 31 -18.60 2.90 5.83
C HIS A 31 -19.71 2.47 4.86
N GLN A 32 -20.95 2.86 5.14
CA GLN A 32 -22.12 2.31 4.43
C GLN A 32 -22.41 3.03 3.11
N LYS A 33 -21.91 4.25 2.90
CA LYS A 33 -22.31 5.09 1.77
C LYS A 33 -21.11 5.63 1.02
N PHE A 34 -21.02 5.35 -0.27
CA PHE A 34 -19.99 5.96 -1.11
C PHE A 34 -20.63 7.08 -1.93
N ASP A 35 -20.08 8.29 -1.87
CA ASP A 35 -20.73 9.42 -2.50
C ASP A 35 -20.63 9.37 -4.03
N SER A 36 -19.46 9.05 -4.61
CA SER A 36 -19.36 8.74 -6.04
C SER A 36 -18.08 8.04 -6.45
N ILE A 37 -18.17 7.08 -7.39
CA ILE A 37 -17.03 6.70 -8.23
C ILE A 37 -17.04 7.72 -9.36
N LEU A 38 -16.12 8.68 -9.31
CA LEU A 38 -15.94 9.64 -10.39
C LEU A 38 -15.69 8.88 -11.69
N GLN A 39 -16.23 9.42 -12.79
CA GLN A 39 -15.88 8.92 -14.10
C GLN A 39 -14.39 9.18 -14.31
N LEU A 40 -13.63 8.12 -14.53
CA LEU A 40 -12.18 8.22 -14.64
C LEU A 40 -11.82 8.92 -15.95
N GLU A 41 -11.05 10.01 -15.87
CA GLU A 41 -10.54 10.71 -17.06
C GLU A 41 -9.53 9.85 -17.83
N ASP A 42 -8.78 8.98 -17.14
CA ASP A 42 -7.77 8.09 -17.74
C ASP A 42 -8.01 6.61 -17.39
N PHE A 43 -9.08 6.04 -17.95
CA PHE A 43 -9.41 4.62 -17.75
C PHE A 43 -8.31 3.67 -18.27
N ASP A 44 -7.58 4.06 -19.33
CA ASP A 44 -6.56 3.21 -19.93
C ASP A 44 -5.36 3.01 -19.01
N SER A 45 -4.90 4.06 -18.32
CA SER A 45 -3.86 3.92 -17.30
C SER A 45 -4.32 3.06 -16.11
N LEU A 46 -5.58 3.21 -15.67
CA LEU A 46 -6.12 2.35 -14.61
C LEU A 46 -6.25 0.88 -15.07
N ASP A 47 -6.71 0.61 -16.30
CA ASP A 47 -6.80 -0.75 -16.83
C ASP A 47 -5.42 -1.41 -16.92
N ARG A 48 -4.37 -0.65 -17.29
CA ARG A 48 -2.97 -1.13 -17.22
C ARG A 48 -2.54 -1.46 -15.79
N ALA A 49 -2.80 -0.57 -14.81
CA ALA A 49 -2.47 -0.83 -13.41
C ALA A 49 -3.20 -2.06 -12.84
N LEU A 50 -4.47 -2.27 -13.22
CA LEU A 50 -5.25 -3.44 -12.84
C LEU A 50 -4.71 -4.73 -13.49
N LYS A 51 -4.22 -4.68 -14.74
CA LYS A 51 -3.56 -5.81 -15.39
C LYS A 51 -2.24 -6.20 -14.70
N GLU A 52 -1.44 -5.23 -14.28
CA GLU A 52 -0.24 -5.53 -13.48
C GLU A 52 -0.59 -6.20 -12.14
N SER A 53 -1.67 -5.74 -11.50
CA SER A 53 -2.21 -6.38 -10.30
C SER A 53 -2.68 -7.82 -10.57
N GLU A 54 -3.37 -8.08 -11.68
CA GLU A 54 -3.77 -9.43 -12.09
C GLU A 54 -2.55 -10.34 -12.32
N SER A 55 -1.51 -9.84 -13.04
CA SER A 55 -0.25 -10.54 -13.31
C SER A 55 0.46 -10.93 -12.01
N TYR A 56 0.51 -10.01 -11.03
CA TYR A 56 1.04 -10.29 -9.70
C TYR A 56 0.31 -11.47 -9.03
N TYR A 57 -1.02 -11.42 -8.91
CA TYR A 57 -1.77 -12.47 -8.24
C TYR A 57 -1.71 -13.83 -8.97
N GLN A 58 -1.55 -13.83 -10.30
CA GLN A 58 -1.37 -15.07 -11.08
C GLN A 58 -0.05 -15.79 -10.72
N LYS A 59 1.04 -15.04 -10.51
CA LYS A 59 2.37 -15.57 -10.17
C LYS A 59 2.47 -16.09 -8.74
N LEU A 60 1.54 -15.74 -7.86
CA LEU A 60 1.55 -16.20 -6.46
C LEU A 60 1.35 -17.72 -6.34
N PRO A 61 1.91 -18.35 -5.30
CA PRO A 61 1.68 -19.77 -5.00
C PRO A 61 0.19 -20.14 -4.92
N SER A 62 -0.16 -21.38 -5.28
CA SER A 62 -1.55 -21.87 -5.28
C SER A 62 -2.20 -21.92 -3.91
N ASN A 63 -1.43 -21.86 -2.83
CA ASN A 63 -1.87 -21.84 -1.45
C ASN A 63 -1.81 -20.43 -0.80
N TRP A 64 -1.47 -19.40 -1.59
CA TRP A 64 -1.33 -18.04 -1.06
C TRP A 64 -2.67 -17.51 -0.54
N LYS A 65 -2.61 -16.90 0.65
CA LYS A 65 -3.73 -16.23 1.30
C LYS A 65 -3.24 -14.94 1.94
N THR A 66 -4.12 -13.94 1.96
CA THR A 66 -3.97 -12.75 2.79
C THR A 66 -5.14 -12.65 3.77
N GLN A 67 -5.00 -11.84 4.81
CA GLN A 67 -6.05 -11.56 5.77
C GLN A 67 -6.34 -10.06 5.74
N VAL A 68 -7.62 -9.71 5.66
CA VAL A 68 -8.09 -8.35 5.89
C VAL A 68 -9.09 -8.42 7.03
N ARG A 69 -8.77 -7.80 8.17
CA ARG A 69 -9.52 -7.93 9.43
C ARG A 69 -9.62 -9.39 9.87
N LYS A 70 -10.83 -9.97 9.86
CA LYS A 70 -11.11 -11.37 10.27
C LYS A 70 -11.38 -12.28 9.08
N THR A 71 -11.24 -11.78 7.85
CA THR A 71 -11.56 -12.53 6.64
C THR A 71 -10.28 -12.88 5.90
N SER A 72 -10.10 -14.17 5.63
CA SER A 72 -9.00 -14.66 4.80
C SER A 72 -9.43 -14.71 3.33
N TYR A 73 -8.58 -14.18 2.45
CA TYR A 73 -8.78 -14.16 1.01
C TYR A 73 -7.70 -14.96 0.31
N HIS A 74 -8.12 -15.89 -0.53
CA HIS A 74 -7.27 -16.63 -1.44
C HIS A 74 -6.92 -15.81 -2.68
N LYS A 75 -5.79 -16.10 -3.35
CA LYS A 75 -5.40 -15.37 -4.57
C LYS A 75 -6.49 -15.35 -5.65
N ASN A 76 -7.26 -16.43 -5.78
CA ASN A 76 -8.36 -16.51 -6.77
C ASN A 76 -9.51 -15.56 -6.43
N GLN A 77 -9.76 -15.28 -5.15
CA GLN A 77 -10.78 -14.31 -4.74
C GLN A 77 -10.30 -12.89 -5.05
N MET A 78 -9.01 -12.59 -4.86
CA MET A 78 -8.40 -11.31 -5.26
C MET A 78 -8.43 -11.12 -6.79
N LEU A 79 -8.11 -12.16 -7.56
CA LEU A 79 -8.24 -12.11 -9.03
C LEU A 79 -9.69 -11.86 -9.47
N ASN A 80 -10.65 -12.49 -8.81
CA ASN A 80 -12.05 -12.29 -9.12
C ASN A 80 -12.54 -10.87 -8.78
N SER A 81 -12.08 -10.30 -7.65
CA SER A 81 -12.45 -8.94 -7.26
C SER A 81 -11.91 -7.89 -8.25
N LEU A 82 -10.71 -8.08 -8.80
CA LEU A 82 -10.17 -7.22 -9.88
C LEU A 82 -11.03 -7.27 -11.15
N LYS A 83 -11.49 -8.46 -11.55
CA LYS A 83 -12.39 -8.62 -12.71
C LYS A 83 -13.73 -7.91 -12.49
N ILE A 84 -14.29 -8.05 -11.29
CA ILE A 84 -15.53 -7.37 -10.90
C ILE A 84 -15.33 -5.84 -10.94
N LEU A 85 -14.22 -5.34 -10.38
CA LEU A 85 -13.89 -3.92 -10.39
C LEU A 85 -13.82 -3.36 -11.82
N LYS A 86 -13.11 -4.05 -12.73
CA LYS A 86 -13.01 -3.64 -14.13
C LYS A 86 -14.37 -3.54 -14.82
N LYS A 87 -15.26 -4.51 -14.55
CA LYS A 87 -16.63 -4.48 -15.08
C LYS A 87 -17.39 -3.26 -14.57
N ILE A 88 -17.30 -2.98 -13.27
CA ILE A 88 -17.98 -1.86 -12.63
C ILE A 88 -17.46 -0.51 -13.16
N LEU A 89 -16.15 -0.36 -13.35
CA LEU A 89 -15.57 0.87 -13.86
C LEU A 89 -15.98 1.18 -15.31
N ARG A 90 -16.32 0.15 -16.10
CA ARG A 90 -16.84 0.29 -17.48
C ARG A 90 -18.35 0.60 -17.53
N GLU A 91 -19.06 0.54 -16.40
CA GLU A 91 -20.47 0.94 -16.33
C GLU A 91 -20.60 2.44 -16.59
N LYS A 92 -21.41 2.78 -17.60
CA LYS A 92 -21.62 4.16 -18.06
C LYS A 92 -22.62 4.89 -17.17
N ASN A 93 -23.60 4.18 -16.60
CA ASN A 93 -24.60 4.78 -15.72
C ASN A 93 -24.01 4.97 -14.31
N PRO A 94 -23.87 6.22 -13.81
CA PRO A 94 -23.24 6.49 -12.52
C PRO A 94 -23.95 5.82 -11.33
N GLU A 95 -25.28 5.79 -11.32
CA GLU A 95 -26.07 5.17 -10.25
C GLU A 95 -25.93 3.65 -10.28
N SER A 96 -26.02 3.03 -11.46
CA SER A 96 -25.76 1.60 -11.64
C SER A 96 -24.35 1.22 -11.16
N ARG A 97 -23.34 2.00 -11.55
CA ARG A 97 -21.95 1.80 -11.14
C ARG A 97 -21.79 1.86 -9.62
N LYS A 98 -22.39 2.87 -8.99
CA LYS A 98 -22.39 3.05 -7.54
C LYS A 98 -23.02 1.86 -6.82
N ILE A 99 -24.21 1.44 -7.24
CA ILE A 99 -24.92 0.29 -6.66
C ILE A 99 -24.10 -0.99 -6.82
N GLN A 100 -23.58 -1.25 -8.03
CA GLN A 100 -22.75 -2.44 -8.27
C GLN A 100 -21.49 -2.44 -7.40
N PHE A 101 -20.85 -1.29 -7.19
CA PHE A 101 -19.69 -1.19 -6.31
C PHE A 101 -20.04 -1.46 -4.85
N GLN A 102 -21.07 -0.81 -4.32
CA GLN A 102 -21.51 -0.99 -2.93
C GLN A 102 -21.93 -2.44 -2.64
N ASN A 103 -22.51 -3.13 -3.62
CA ASN A 103 -22.89 -4.54 -3.48
C ASN A 103 -21.71 -5.51 -3.61
N SER A 104 -20.61 -5.08 -4.22
CA SER A 104 -19.45 -5.95 -4.53
C SER A 104 -18.29 -5.80 -3.56
N PHE A 105 -18.17 -4.66 -2.88
CA PHE A 105 -17.02 -4.32 -2.05
C PHE A 105 -17.43 -3.91 -0.63
N LEU A 106 -16.62 -4.32 0.34
CA LEU A 106 -16.70 -3.80 1.70
C LEU A 106 -15.93 -2.48 1.75
N LEU A 107 -16.63 -1.38 2.04
CA LEU A 107 -16.00 -0.08 2.25
C LEU A 107 -15.60 0.08 3.71
N LEU A 108 -14.33 0.41 3.92
CA LEU A 108 -13.73 0.61 5.21
C LEU A 108 -13.14 2.01 5.28
N GLU A 109 -13.49 2.74 6.33
CA GLU A 109 -12.94 4.05 6.65
C GLU A 109 -11.90 3.89 7.76
N THR A 110 -10.77 4.56 7.63
CA THR A 110 -9.72 4.60 8.66
C THR A 110 -10.15 5.49 9.80
N LYS A 111 -10.12 4.99 11.06
CA LYS A 111 -10.51 5.75 12.26
C LYS A 111 -9.45 6.75 12.73
N ASP A 112 -8.34 6.91 12.03
CA ASP A 112 -7.29 7.82 12.47
C ASP A 112 -7.83 9.27 12.54
N GLU A 113 -7.77 9.85 13.74
CA GLU A 113 -8.18 11.23 14.00
C GLU A 113 -7.18 12.23 13.43
N ALA A 114 -5.95 11.78 13.14
CA ALA A 114 -4.99 12.57 12.40
C ALA A 114 -5.39 12.65 10.92
N LEU A 115 -5.31 13.85 10.34
CA LEU A 115 -5.41 14.03 8.89
C LEU A 115 -4.39 13.10 8.22
N GLY A 116 -4.88 12.08 7.50
CA GLY A 116 -4.04 11.13 6.80
C GLY A 116 -3.02 11.85 5.91
N ARG A 117 -1.75 11.45 6.01
CA ARG A 117 -0.68 12.05 5.23
C ARG A 117 -0.45 11.25 3.95
N ILE A 118 -0.70 11.88 2.81
CA ILE A 118 -0.36 11.32 1.49
C ILE A 118 1.09 11.73 1.18
N THR A 119 1.95 10.73 0.96
CA THR A 119 3.34 10.92 0.51
C THR A 119 3.52 10.31 -0.89
N ALA A 120 4.61 10.66 -1.56
CA ALA A 120 4.97 10.11 -2.86
C ALA A 120 6.34 9.44 -2.80
N TYR A 121 6.53 8.44 -3.65
CA TYR A 121 7.83 7.84 -3.96
C TYR A 121 7.94 7.70 -5.48
N TYR A 122 9.16 7.57 -5.99
CA TYR A 122 9.43 7.40 -7.41
C TYR A 122 10.58 6.40 -7.60
N GLU A 123 10.68 5.86 -8.81
CA GLU A 123 11.79 5.01 -9.22
C GLU A 123 12.94 5.88 -9.72
N VAL A 124 14.12 5.75 -9.11
CA VAL A 124 15.31 6.52 -9.49
C VAL A 124 16.01 5.80 -10.65
N ILE A 125 16.32 6.53 -11.72
CA ILE A 125 17.17 6.05 -12.80
C ILE A 125 18.62 6.37 -12.43
N ILE A 126 19.45 5.33 -12.32
CA ILE A 126 20.87 5.45 -11.98
C ILE A 126 21.69 4.87 -13.12
N GLU A 127 22.66 5.63 -13.62
CA GLU A 127 23.63 5.13 -14.59
C GLU A 127 24.58 4.14 -13.93
N GLY A 128 24.83 3.01 -14.58
CA GLY A 128 25.65 1.94 -14.03
C GLY A 128 26.41 1.18 -15.11
N ARG A 129 27.41 0.41 -14.67
CA ARG A 129 28.18 -0.51 -15.52
C ARG A 129 28.10 -1.92 -14.94
N PHE A 130 28.26 -2.92 -15.81
CA PHE A 130 28.30 -4.32 -15.40
C PHE A 130 29.59 -4.68 -14.65
N TYR A 131 30.66 -3.91 -14.81
CA TYR A 131 31.95 -4.11 -14.16
C TYR A 131 32.46 -2.79 -13.57
N PRO A 132 33.23 -2.82 -12.47
CA PRO A 132 33.81 -1.61 -11.89
C PRO A 132 34.78 -0.93 -12.84
N GLU A 133 34.50 0.32 -13.23
CA GLU A 133 35.32 1.09 -14.17
C GLU A 133 35.14 2.61 -13.94
N GLY A 134 36.24 3.36 -13.88
CA GLY A 134 36.19 4.81 -13.68
C GLY A 134 35.46 5.20 -12.39
N ASP A 135 34.40 6.00 -12.50
CA ASP A 135 33.57 6.42 -11.37
C ASP A 135 32.53 5.36 -10.93
N PHE A 136 32.33 4.30 -11.72
CA PHE A 136 31.34 3.23 -11.47
C PHE A 136 31.89 2.14 -10.54
N ILE A 137 32.37 2.50 -9.36
CA ILE A 137 33.05 1.58 -8.43
C ILE A 137 32.13 0.99 -7.34
N TYR A 138 30.91 1.49 -7.19
CA TYR A 138 29.98 1.05 -6.16
C TYR A 138 29.03 -0.04 -6.71
N PRO A 139 29.13 -1.29 -6.21
CA PRO A 139 28.30 -2.38 -6.71
C PRO A 139 26.86 -2.31 -6.15
N VAL A 140 25.90 -2.78 -6.95
CA VAL A 140 24.56 -3.12 -6.48
C VAL A 140 24.61 -4.54 -5.93
N LEU A 141 24.45 -4.69 -4.62
CA LEU A 141 24.58 -5.97 -3.94
C LEU A 141 23.25 -6.73 -3.92
N GLU A 142 23.30 -8.03 -4.23
CA GLU A 142 22.20 -8.94 -3.97
C GLU A 142 22.10 -9.28 -2.47
N THR A 143 21.01 -9.95 -2.07
CA THR A 143 20.86 -10.44 -0.70
C THR A 143 21.92 -11.52 -0.42
N PRO A 144 22.80 -11.36 0.58
CA PRO A 144 23.82 -12.35 0.91
C PRO A 144 23.23 -13.71 1.31
N SER A 145 23.86 -14.81 0.90
CA SER A 145 23.39 -16.18 1.19
C SER A 145 23.50 -16.56 2.68
N ASP A 146 24.35 -15.87 3.42
CA ASP A 146 24.56 -16.00 4.86
C ASP A 146 23.65 -15.06 5.69
N LEU A 147 22.77 -14.28 5.05
CA LEU A 147 21.84 -13.42 5.75
C LEU A 147 20.74 -14.25 6.44
N ILE A 148 20.85 -14.38 7.76
CA ILE A 148 19.83 -15.04 8.59
C ILE A 148 18.83 -14.01 9.11
N VAL A 149 17.64 -13.96 8.53
CA VAL A 149 16.53 -13.11 9.01
C VAL A 149 15.78 -13.82 10.14
N LYS A 150 16.02 -13.41 11.39
CA LYS A 150 15.22 -13.87 12.53
C LYS A 150 13.94 -13.06 12.62
N LYS A 151 12.79 -13.70 12.37
CA LYS A 151 11.48 -13.10 12.63
C LYS A 151 11.19 -13.19 14.13
N THR A 152 11.50 -12.14 14.88
CA THR A 152 11.13 -12.06 16.29
C THR A 152 9.63 -11.83 16.38
N GLU A 153 8.87 -12.85 16.81
CA GLU A 153 7.48 -12.64 17.20
C GLU A 153 7.43 -11.75 18.44
N ILE A 154 7.04 -10.48 18.27
CA ILE A 154 6.70 -9.64 19.40
C ILE A 154 5.39 -10.20 19.98
N LYS A 155 5.51 -11.10 20.96
CA LYS A 155 4.40 -11.51 21.82
C LYS A 155 3.97 -10.28 22.61
N ASN A 156 2.92 -9.62 22.15
CA ASN A 156 2.32 -8.50 22.85
C ASN A 156 1.74 -9.03 24.19
N PRO A 157 2.26 -8.64 25.38
CA PRO A 157 1.88 -9.27 26.64
C PRO A 157 0.47 -8.93 27.15
N LEU A 158 -0.29 -8.08 26.46
CA LEU A 158 -1.52 -7.47 26.98
C LEU A 158 -2.83 -8.11 26.48
N ALA A 159 -2.80 -9.24 25.78
CA ALA A 159 -4.01 -10.00 25.45
C ALA A 159 -4.38 -11.03 26.54
N LYS A 160 -4.53 -10.54 27.78
CA LYS A 160 -5.29 -11.21 28.84
C LYS A 160 -5.93 -10.13 29.71
N LEU A 161 -7.20 -9.85 29.44
CA LEU A 161 -8.32 -9.74 30.38
C LEU A 161 -9.59 -9.37 29.61
#